data_AF-A0A352S1V2-F1
#
_entry.id   AF-A0A352S1V2-F1
#
_cell.length_a   1.000
_cell.length_b   1.000
_cell.length_c   1.000
_cell.angle_alpha   90.00
_cell.angle_beta   90.00
_cell.angle_gamma   90.00
#
_symmetry.space_group_name_H-M   'P 1'
#
loop_
_entity.id
_entity.type
_entity.pdbx_description
1 polymer ?
#
loop_
_entity_poly.entity_id
_entity_poly.type
_entity_poly.pdbx_seq_one_letter_code
_entity_poly.pdbx_strand_id
1 'polypeptide(L)'
;MPAVTTPLNPSRPQPQPLHHANHHSAPEHAQDPTPRLVVANGAHAALRPEFIQQYHENSDALRAEIVSGLLRSQAGISPKFFYDVLGSRLFEAITDLPEYYPTRTEASIFASVAPAIAARAGSGCVLIDLGAGNCEKAARLFPSLQPAQYVALDISVDFLRGTLSGLQQQHPHIPMLGLGTDLCGPLDLPSSVRRGRRLLFYPGSIIGNFTPIDALALLQRLRAVTGHGDGVLIGVDLYKDADTLVAAYDDALGVTAAFNRN
;
A
#
# COMPACT_ATOMS: atom_id res chain seq x y z
N MET A 1 -39.18 -32.79 14.53
CA MET A 1 -39.27 -34.25 14.30
C MET A 1 -38.04 -34.68 13.50
N PRO A 2 -37.44 -35.85 13.80
CA PRO A 2 -36.21 -35.99 14.58
C PRO A 2 -34.97 -36.23 13.67
N ALA A 3 -33.75 -35.86 14.08
CA ALA A 3 -32.77 -36.63 14.87
C ALA A 3 -32.44 -38.02 14.32
N VAL A 4 -31.13 -38.36 14.32
CA VAL A 4 -30.47 -39.70 14.33
C VAL A 4 -29.20 -39.63 13.46
N THR A 5 -27.99 -40.09 13.78
CA THR A 5 -27.24 -40.53 14.97
C THR A 5 -25.82 -40.81 14.48
N THR A 6 -24.78 -40.51 15.26
CA THR A 6 -23.47 -41.17 15.17
C THR A 6 -23.49 -42.46 16.02
N PRO A 7 -22.67 -43.49 15.67
CA PRO A 7 -21.68 -44.01 16.63
C PRO A 7 -20.32 -44.30 15.95
N LEU A 8 -19.16 -43.84 16.46
CA LEU A 8 -18.31 -44.38 17.54
C LEU A 8 -17.78 -45.82 17.34
N ASN A 9 -16.55 -45.92 16.78
CA ASN A 9 -15.30 -46.60 17.25
C ASN A 9 -15.35 -48.06 17.79
N PRO A 10 -14.24 -48.71 18.23
CA PRO A 10 -12.86 -48.84 17.75
C PRO A 10 -12.51 -50.34 17.50
N SER A 11 -11.32 -50.67 16.97
CA SER A 11 -10.65 -51.96 17.29
C SER A 11 -9.17 -51.93 16.94
N ARG A 12 -8.34 -51.95 17.97
CA ARG A 12 -6.89 -52.18 17.98
C ARG A 12 -6.67 -53.49 18.75
N PRO A 13 -5.71 -54.34 18.35
CA PRO A 13 -5.03 -55.19 19.33
C PRO A 13 -3.50 -55.10 19.21
N GLN A 14 -2.86 -54.81 20.34
CA GLN A 14 -1.56 -55.36 20.80
C GLN A 14 -1.90 -56.34 21.96
N PRO A 15 -1.00 -57.13 22.60
CA PRO A 15 0.48 -57.19 22.58
C PRO A 15 1.04 -58.64 22.44
N GLN A 16 2.36 -58.92 22.42
CA GLN A 16 3.17 -59.36 23.60
C GLN A 16 4.57 -59.89 23.17
N PRO A 17 5.53 -60.11 24.13
CA PRO A 17 6.97 -59.84 23.96
C PRO A 17 7.91 -61.07 24.15
N LEU A 18 9.22 -60.77 24.24
CA LEU A 18 10.36 -61.48 24.89
C LEU A 18 11.38 -62.18 23.96
N HIS A 19 12.66 -61.77 24.00
CA HIS A 19 13.70 -62.40 24.84
C HIS A 19 15.11 -61.82 24.63
N HIS A 20 15.90 -61.89 25.71
CA HIS A 20 17.28 -61.45 25.96
C HIS A 20 18.39 -62.00 25.03
N ALA A 21 19.48 -61.25 24.91
CA ALA A 21 20.84 -61.75 25.23
C ALA A 21 21.86 -60.60 25.40
N ASN A 22 22.64 -60.65 26.48
CA ASN A 22 23.82 -59.83 26.74
C ASN A 22 25.03 -60.34 25.95
N HIS A 23 25.87 -59.45 25.43
CA HIS A 23 27.31 -59.70 25.29
C HIS A 23 28.11 -58.42 25.57
N HIS A 24 29.03 -58.54 26.52
CA HIS A 24 30.08 -57.59 26.85
C HIS A 24 31.15 -57.55 25.75
N SER A 25 31.49 -56.35 25.26
CA SER A 25 32.78 -56.01 24.65
C SER A 25 33.14 -54.55 24.99
N ALA A 26 34.43 -54.31 25.23
CA ALA A 26 35.06 -53.09 25.76
C ALA A 26 34.91 -51.83 24.86
N PRO A 27 35.16 -50.60 25.38
CA PRO A 27 34.76 -49.38 24.70
C PRO A 27 35.78 -48.93 23.65
N GLU A 28 35.32 -48.68 22.43
CA GLU A 28 36.04 -47.85 21.45
C GLU A 28 35.82 -46.37 21.79
N HIS A 29 36.90 -45.59 21.71
CA HIS A 29 36.89 -44.14 21.87
C HIS A 29 35.96 -43.47 20.84
N ALA A 30 34.75 -43.12 21.26
CA ALA A 30 33.89 -42.20 20.54
C ALA A 30 34.55 -40.80 20.55
N GLN A 31 35.02 -40.36 19.39
CA GLN A 31 35.33 -38.96 19.17
C GLN A 31 34.02 -38.17 19.27
N ASP A 32 33.98 -37.26 20.24
CA ASP A 32 32.88 -36.34 20.48
C ASP A 32 32.64 -35.50 19.19
N PRO A 33 31.43 -35.49 18.60
CA PRO A 33 31.19 -34.67 17.43
C PRO A 33 31.20 -33.21 17.88
N THR A 34 32.28 -32.51 17.56
CA THR A 34 32.36 -31.05 17.64
C THR A 34 31.07 -30.46 17.07
N PRO A 35 30.34 -29.61 17.82
CA PRO A 35 29.12 -29.00 17.30
C PRO A 35 29.50 -28.16 16.08
N ARG A 36 29.15 -28.63 14.88
CA ARG A 36 29.20 -27.82 13.68
C ARG A 36 28.09 -26.80 13.80
N LEU A 37 28.47 -25.55 14.04
CA LEU A 37 27.61 -24.41 13.80
C LEU A 37 27.28 -24.43 12.30
N VAL A 38 26.12 -24.99 11.93
CA VAL A 38 25.56 -24.83 10.60
C VAL A 38 25.10 -23.38 10.53
N VAL A 39 25.99 -22.48 10.13
CA VAL A 39 25.59 -21.17 9.64
C VAL A 39 24.80 -21.44 8.37
N ALA A 40 23.48 -21.40 8.48
CA ALA A 40 22.62 -21.36 7.31
C ALA A 40 22.96 -20.08 6.55
N ASN A 41 23.91 -20.15 5.62
CA ASN A 41 24.11 -19.14 4.58
C ASN A 41 22.95 -19.24 3.59
N GLY A 42 21.74 -18.94 4.07
CA GLY A 42 20.64 -18.50 3.24
C GLY A 42 20.86 -17.02 2.95
N ALA A 43 21.78 -16.70 2.05
CA ALA A 43 21.82 -15.37 1.45
C ALA A 43 20.55 -15.21 0.61
N HIS A 44 19.43 -14.87 1.27
CA HIS A 44 18.26 -14.36 0.57
C HIS A 44 18.73 -13.10 -0.16
N ALA A 45 18.77 -13.16 -1.49
CA ALA A 45 19.09 -12.00 -2.31
C ALA A 45 18.21 -10.83 -1.84
N ALA A 46 18.85 -9.68 -1.56
CA ALA A 46 18.13 -8.50 -1.11
C ALA A 46 17.02 -8.18 -2.12
N LEU A 47 15.78 -8.04 -1.63
CA LEU A 47 14.66 -7.67 -2.47
C LEU A 47 14.94 -6.31 -3.12
N ARG A 48 14.52 -6.18 -4.37
CA ARG A 48 14.54 -4.92 -5.11
C ARG A 48 13.11 -4.61 -5.54
N PRO A 49 12.70 -3.33 -5.58
CA PRO A 49 11.38 -3.00 -6.08
C PRO A 49 11.24 -3.43 -7.55
N GLU A 50 10.10 -4.01 -7.87
CA GLU A 50 9.65 -4.23 -9.25
C GLU A 50 8.97 -2.96 -9.76
N PHE A 51 9.06 -2.68 -11.06
CA PHE A 51 8.41 -1.53 -11.68
C PHE A 51 7.70 -1.95 -12.96
N ILE A 52 6.42 -1.59 -13.08
CA ILE A 52 5.60 -1.83 -14.26
C ILE A 52 4.95 -0.51 -14.66
N GLN A 53 5.27 0.00 -15.86
CA GLN A 53 4.56 1.14 -16.45
C GLN A 53 3.43 0.61 -17.34
N GLN A 54 2.18 0.88 -16.99
CA GLN A 54 0.99 0.54 -17.78
C GLN A 54 0.42 1.76 -18.49
N TYR A 55 0.39 2.90 -17.81
CA TYR A 55 -0.05 4.16 -18.38
C TYR A 55 1.03 4.71 -19.32
N HIS A 56 0.63 5.07 -20.53
CA HIS A 56 1.49 5.82 -21.44
C HIS A 56 0.76 7.09 -21.81
N GLU A 57 1.40 8.22 -21.52
CA GLU A 57 0.84 9.52 -21.83
C GLU A 57 0.60 9.63 -23.34
N ASN A 58 -0.59 10.11 -23.69
CA ASN A 58 -0.92 10.48 -25.06
C ASN A 58 -0.97 12.01 -25.14
N SER A 59 0.10 12.61 -25.65
CA SER A 59 0.25 14.07 -25.71
C SER A 59 -0.84 14.75 -26.54
N ASP A 60 -1.34 14.10 -27.61
CA ASP A 60 -2.46 14.62 -28.40
C ASP A 60 -3.76 14.64 -27.60
N ALA A 61 -4.03 13.58 -26.83
CA ALA A 61 -5.19 13.51 -25.95
C ALA A 61 -5.11 14.55 -24.82
N LEU A 62 -3.94 14.71 -24.19
CA LEU A 62 -3.73 15.73 -23.16
C LEU A 62 -3.91 17.15 -23.73
N ARG A 63 -3.33 17.41 -24.91
CA ARG A 63 -3.50 18.69 -25.60
C ARG A 63 -4.98 18.95 -25.89
N ALA A 64 -5.71 17.96 -26.39
CA ALA A 64 -7.13 18.08 -26.66
C ALA A 64 -7.94 18.36 -25.38
N GLU A 65 -7.60 17.70 -24.26
CA GLU A 65 -8.22 17.93 -22.96
C GLU A 65 -8.00 19.35 -22.46
N ILE A 66 -6.75 19.85 -22.48
CA ILE A 66 -6.42 21.21 -22.07
C ILE A 66 -7.13 22.24 -22.95
N VAL A 67 -7.04 22.10 -24.28
CA VAL A 67 -7.69 23.03 -25.22
C VAL A 67 -9.20 23.03 -25.00
N SER A 68 -9.82 21.87 -24.84
CA SER A 68 -11.25 21.76 -24.55
C SER A 68 -11.62 22.45 -23.23
N GLY A 69 -10.83 22.25 -22.17
CA GLY A 69 -11.07 22.87 -20.87
C GLY A 69 -10.96 24.39 -20.88
N LEU A 70 -9.95 24.93 -21.57
CA LEU A 70 -9.70 26.37 -21.68
C LEU A 70 -10.72 27.10 -22.57
N LEU A 71 -11.33 26.41 -23.55
CA LEU A 71 -12.32 26.98 -24.47
C LEU A 71 -13.77 26.95 -23.94
N ARG A 72 -14.02 26.40 -22.75
CA ARG A 72 -15.35 26.43 -22.12
C ARG A 72 -15.72 27.85 -21.69
N SER A 73 -17.03 28.11 -21.59
CA SER A 73 -17.55 29.40 -21.08
C SER A 73 -17.05 29.70 -19.67
N GLN A 74 -16.99 28.68 -18.82
CA GLN A 74 -16.22 28.68 -17.58
C GLN A 74 -14.99 27.81 -17.79
N ALA A 75 -13.86 28.45 -18.08
CA ALA A 75 -12.60 27.76 -18.31
C ALA A 75 -12.17 26.99 -17.06
N GLY A 76 -11.58 25.82 -17.28
CA GLY A 76 -11.03 24.99 -16.21
C GLY A 76 -10.13 23.90 -16.76
N ILE A 77 -9.18 23.46 -15.94
CA ILE A 77 -8.27 22.36 -16.25
C ILE A 77 -8.36 21.31 -15.15
N SER A 78 -8.05 20.06 -15.50
CA SER A 78 -7.99 18.99 -14.50
C SER A 78 -6.83 19.24 -13.52
N PRO A 79 -7.00 19.04 -12.21
CA PRO A 79 -5.93 19.22 -11.24
C PRO A 79 -4.77 18.24 -11.43
N LYS A 80 -4.94 17.18 -12.24
CA LYS A 80 -3.85 16.25 -12.58
C LYS A 80 -2.66 16.96 -13.25
N PHE A 81 -2.90 18.09 -13.92
CA PHE A 81 -1.84 18.86 -14.58
C PHE A 81 -0.95 19.63 -13.60
N PHE A 82 -1.31 19.74 -12.31
CA PHE A 82 -0.45 20.33 -11.30
C PHE A 82 0.73 19.46 -10.89
N TYR A 83 0.77 18.18 -11.27
CA TYR A 83 1.70 17.20 -10.68
C TYR A 83 2.82 16.79 -11.64
N ASP A 84 3.43 17.76 -12.33
CA ASP A 84 4.74 17.55 -12.94
C ASP A 84 5.83 17.50 -11.86
N VAL A 85 7.11 17.46 -12.27
CA VAL A 85 8.23 17.39 -11.31
C VAL A 85 8.24 18.60 -10.37
N LEU A 86 8.01 19.81 -10.87
CA LEU A 86 8.04 21.02 -10.06
C LEU A 86 6.80 21.11 -9.15
N GLY A 87 5.62 20.92 -9.71
CA GLY A 87 4.37 20.96 -8.97
C GLY A 87 4.29 19.89 -7.87
N SER A 88 4.85 18.70 -8.09
CA SER A 88 4.97 17.68 -7.03
C SER A 88 5.85 18.14 -5.86
N ARG A 89 6.94 18.88 -6.13
CA ARG A 89 7.81 19.46 -5.09
C ARG A 89 7.14 20.62 -4.36
N LEU A 90 6.37 21.44 -5.09
CA LEU A 90 5.58 22.50 -4.49
C LEU A 90 4.50 21.90 -3.58
N PHE A 91 3.83 20.83 -3.99
CA PHE A 91 2.87 20.13 -3.12
C PHE A 91 3.52 19.53 -1.89
N GLU A 92 4.71 18.92 -2.02
CA GLU A 92 5.49 18.44 -0.87
C GLU A 92 5.75 19.58 0.12
N ALA A 93 6.18 20.75 -0.36
CA ALA A 93 6.36 21.94 0.49
C ALA A 93 5.04 22.45 1.10
N ILE A 94 3.91 22.39 0.37
CA ILE A 94 2.58 22.72 0.90
C ILE A 94 2.27 21.86 2.11
N THR A 95 2.66 20.58 2.10
CA THR A 95 2.34 19.67 3.20
C THR A 95 3.01 20.01 4.53
N ASP A 96 4.06 20.82 4.50
CA ASP A 96 4.80 21.31 5.68
C ASP A 96 4.31 22.68 6.17
N LEU A 97 3.41 23.35 5.44
CA LEU A 97 2.91 24.67 5.82
C LEU A 97 2.09 24.63 7.11
N PRO A 98 2.22 25.64 7.98
CA PRO A 98 1.42 25.71 9.20
C PRO A 98 -0.08 25.84 8.90
N GLU A 99 -0.47 26.46 7.79
CA GLU A 99 -1.86 26.58 7.36
C GLU A 99 -2.43 25.26 6.81
N TYR A 100 -1.62 24.46 6.12
CA TYR A 100 -2.07 23.19 5.50
C TYR A 100 -2.16 22.04 6.53
N TYR A 101 -3.24 22.04 7.31
CA TYR A 101 -3.49 21.01 8.32
C TYR A 101 -3.74 19.57 7.83
N PRO A 102 -4.23 19.28 6.60
CA PRO A 102 -4.67 17.93 6.25
C PRO A 102 -3.60 16.86 6.48
N THR A 103 -2.36 17.09 6.04
CA THR A 103 -1.28 16.10 6.15
C THR A 103 -0.93 15.77 7.60
N ARG A 104 -0.72 16.77 8.45
CA ARG A 104 -0.38 16.56 9.87
C ARG A 104 -1.55 15.97 10.67
N THR A 105 -2.78 16.32 10.32
CA THR A 105 -3.99 15.83 10.99
C THR A 105 -4.19 14.34 10.67
N GLU A 106 -4.12 13.98 9.39
CA GLU A 106 -4.22 12.59 8.95
C GLU A 106 -3.09 11.72 9.53
N ALA A 107 -1.86 12.26 9.57
CA ALA A 107 -0.73 11.62 10.24
C ALA A 107 -1.01 11.32 11.73
N SER A 108 -1.57 12.27 12.47
CA SER A 108 -1.94 12.08 13.88
C SER A 108 -3.02 11.02 14.04
N ILE A 109 -4.00 10.98 13.13
CA ILE A 109 -5.04 9.94 13.13
C ILE A 109 -4.39 8.58 12.97
N PHE A 110 -3.58 8.37 11.92
CA PHE A 110 -2.91 7.08 11.68
C PHE A 110 -2.03 6.65 12.86
N ALA A 111 -1.27 7.56 13.47
CA ALA A 111 -0.47 7.25 14.65
C ALA A 111 -1.32 6.70 15.81
N SER A 112 -2.54 7.21 15.99
CA SER A 112 -3.45 6.78 17.06
C SER A 112 -4.25 5.52 16.74
N VAL A 113 -4.63 5.30 15.47
CA VAL A 113 -5.56 4.21 15.09
C VAL A 113 -4.94 3.10 14.25
N ALA A 114 -3.64 3.14 13.95
CA ALA A 114 -2.96 2.10 13.17
C ALA A 114 -3.20 0.66 13.70
N PRO A 115 -3.21 0.39 15.02
CA PRO A 115 -3.55 -0.95 15.53
C PRO A 115 -4.99 -1.37 15.19
N ALA A 116 -5.95 -0.45 15.24
CA ALA A 116 -7.34 -0.72 14.90
C ALA A 116 -7.53 -0.96 13.40
N ILE A 117 -6.82 -0.20 12.56
CA ILE A 117 -6.74 -0.44 11.12
C ILE A 117 -6.21 -1.86 10.86
N ALA A 118 -5.10 -2.24 11.49
CA ALA A 118 -4.51 -3.57 11.32
C ALA A 118 -5.42 -4.70 11.83
N ALA A 119 -6.13 -4.51 12.94
CA ALA A 119 -7.10 -5.49 13.43
C ALA A 119 -8.24 -5.73 12.43
N ARG A 120 -8.67 -4.68 11.69
CA ARG A 120 -9.77 -4.79 10.72
C ARG A 120 -9.31 -5.25 9.35
N ALA A 121 -8.20 -4.70 8.86
CA ALA A 121 -7.60 -5.03 7.57
C ALA A 121 -6.87 -6.38 7.61
N GLY A 122 -6.45 -6.86 8.77
CA GLY A 122 -5.62 -8.06 8.94
C GLY A 122 -4.15 -7.77 8.70
N SER A 123 -3.29 -8.22 9.64
CA SER A 123 -1.84 -8.21 9.47
C SER A 123 -1.43 -9.10 8.28
N GLY A 124 -0.39 -8.71 7.55
CA GLY A 124 0.04 -9.44 6.35
C GLY A 124 -0.82 -9.19 5.11
N CYS A 125 -1.65 -8.15 5.09
CA CYS A 125 -2.39 -7.78 3.88
C CYS A 125 -1.45 -7.29 2.76
N VAL A 126 -1.95 -7.29 1.53
CA VAL A 126 -1.33 -6.55 0.43
C VAL A 126 -1.80 -5.10 0.53
N LEU A 127 -0.88 -4.17 0.77
CA LEU A 127 -1.21 -2.75 0.84
C LEU A 127 -1.03 -2.11 -0.53
N ILE A 128 -2.11 -1.61 -1.11
CA ILE A 128 -2.15 -0.98 -2.44
C ILE A 128 -2.38 0.52 -2.22
N ASP A 129 -1.35 1.32 -2.38
CA ASP A 129 -1.35 2.77 -2.14
C ASP A 129 -1.69 3.51 -3.44
N LEU A 130 -2.88 4.13 -3.47
CA LEU A 130 -3.46 4.77 -4.64
C LEU A 130 -3.03 6.25 -4.68
N GLY A 131 -2.10 6.59 -5.57
CA GLY A 131 -1.49 7.93 -5.59
C GLY A 131 -0.45 8.05 -4.49
N ALA A 132 0.53 7.14 -4.53
CA ALA A 132 1.45 6.89 -3.43
C ALA A 132 2.38 8.07 -3.13
N GLY A 133 2.64 8.96 -4.10
CA GLY A 133 3.51 10.11 -3.89
C GLY A 133 4.87 9.69 -3.33
N ASN A 134 5.27 10.28 -2.19
CA ASN A 134 6.50 9.94 -1.47
C ASN A 134 6.40 8.67 -0.58
N CYS A 135 5.29 7.94 -0.64
CA CYS A 135 5.01 6.69 0.11
C CYS A 135 5.03 6.83 1.65
N GLU A 136 5.22 8.03 2.20
CA GLU A 136 5.46 8.21 3.64
C GLU A 136 4.23 7.83 4.46
N LYS A 137 3.03 8.21 3.99
CA LYS A 137 1.76 7.91 4.66
C LYS A 137 1.55 6.40 4.79
N ALA A 138 1.81 5.65 3.73
CA ALA A 138 1.70 4.19 3.75
C ALA A 138 2.77 3.54 4.64
N ALA A 139 4.03 4.01 4.55
CA ALA A 139 5.14 3.49 5.34
C ALA A 139 4.88 3.57 6.86
N ARG A 140 4.20 4.62 7.33
CA ARG A 140 3.79 4.78 8.74
C ARG A 140 2.85 3.67 9.23
N LEU A 141 2.12 3.00 8.34
CA LEU A 141 1.25 1.88 8.69
C LEU A 141 1.98 0.52 8.67
N PHE A 142 3.19 0.42 8.11
CA PHE A 142 3.91 -0.84 7.98
C PHE A 142 4.16 -1.57 9.31
N PRO A 143 4.52 -0.90 10.42
CA PRO A 143 4.74 -1.60 11.70
C PRO A 143 3.48 -2.32 12.21
N SER A 144 2.30 -1.78 11.97
CA SER A 144 1.02 -2.37 12.39
C SER A 144 0.47 -3.36 11.36
N LEU A 145 0.56 -3.04 10.07
CA LEU A 145 0.01 -3.89 9.00
C LEU A 145 0.91 -5.07 8.64
N GLN A 146 2.23 -4.94 8.84
CA GLN A 146 3.25 -5.90 8.41
C GLN A 146 2.95 -6.45 7.00
N PRO A 147 2.83 -5.58 5.99
CA PRO A 147 2.22 -5.95 4.72
C PRO A 147 3.01 -7.07 4.04
N ALA A 148 2.31 -8.06 3.50
CA ALA A 148 2.93 -9.13 2.73
C ALA A 148 3.47 -8.62 1.39
N GLN A 149 2.99 -7.48 0.91
CA GLN A 149 3.51 -6.75 -0.24
C GLN A 149 3.01 -5.31 -0.17
N TYR A 150 3.85 -4.37 -0.60
CA TYR A 150 3.49 -2.98 -0.80
C TYR A 150 3.44 -2.68 -2.30
N VAL A 151 2.33 -2.11 -2.77
CA VAL A 151 2.11 -1.77 -4.18
C VAL A 151 1.81 -0.28 -4.25
N ALA A 152 2.77 0.50 -4.74
CA ALA A 152 2.64 1.95 -4.89
C ALA A 152 2.15 2.27 -6.31
N LEU A 153 0.99 2.93 -6.42
CA LEU A 153 0.43 3.38 -7.69
C LEU A 153 0.65 4.87 -7.84
N ASP A 154 1.18 5.26 -8.98
CA ASP A 154 1.30 6.66 -9.39
C ASP A 154 1.28 6.73 -10.92
N ILE A 155 1.15 7.90 -11.52
CA ILE A 155 1.06 8.02 -12.99
C ILE A 155 2.36 7.60 -13.69
N SER A 156 3.50 7.77 -13.00
CA SER A 156 4.84 7.47 -13.50
C SER A 156 5.65 6.62 -12.52
N VAL A 157 6.16 5.47 -12.99
CA VAL A 157 7.09 4.67 -12.20
C VAL A 157 8.39 5.41 -11.92
N ASP A 158 8.80 6.35 -12.78
CA ASP A 158 10.07 7.07 -12.61
C ASP A 158 10.04 7.95 -11.36
N PHE A 159 8.88 8.51 -11.03
CA PHE A 159 8.68 9.22 -9.76
C PHE A 159 8.81 8.29 -8.55
N LEU A 160 8.33 7.05 -8.67
CA LEU A 160 8.38 6.04 -7.60
C LEU A 160 9.77 5.42 -7.41
N ARG A 161 10.65 5.43 -8.41
CA ARG A 161 11.93 4.69 -8.37
C ARG A 161 12.81 5.05 -7.19
N GLY A 162 13.05 6.34 -6.98
CA GLY A 162 13.90 6.81 -5.88
C GLY A 162 13.29 6.46 -4.53
N THR A 163 12.01 6.78 -4.37
CA THR A 163 11.24 6.55 -3.14
C THR A 163 11.19 5.07 -2.77
N LEU A 164 10.78 4.19 -3.68
CA LEU A 164 10.69 2.75 -3.42
C LEU A 164 12.06 2.11 -3.20
N SER A 165 13.12 2.59 -3.87
CA SER A 165 14.47 2.08 -3.64
C SER A 165 14.94 2.38 -2.21
N GLY A 166 14.70 3.60 -1.72
CA GLY A 166 14.99 3.97 -0.33
C GLY A 166 14.12 3.20 0.67
N LEU A 167 12.82 3.10 0.40
CA LEU A 167 11.88 2.39 1.27
C LEU A 167 12.20 0.89 1.36
N GLN A 168 12.63 0.26 0.26
CA GLN A 168 13.04 -1.15 0.26
C GLN A 168 14.28 -1.40 1.12
N GLN A 169 15.23 -0.45 1.17
CA GLN A 169 16.39 -0.53 2.06
C GLN A 169 15.98 -0.46 3.53
N GLN A 170 14.99 0.38 3.86
CA GLN A 170 14.45 0.51 5.22
C GLN A 170 13.61 -0.72 5.62
N HIS A 171 12.92 -1.35 4.65
CA HIS A 171 12.07 -2.52 4.85
C HIS A 171 12.46 -3.69 3.94
N PRO A 172 13.62 -4.34 4.18
CA PRO A 172 14.21 -5.32 3.26
C PRO A 172 13.40 -6.61 3.08
N HIS A 173 12.38 -6.83 3.92
CA HIS A 173 11.54 -8.02 3.94
C HIS A 173 10.17 -7.82 3.25
N ILE A 174 9.79 -6.58 2.92
CA ILE A 174 8.51 -6.26 2.27
C ILE A 174 8.76 -6.18 0.77
N PRO A 175 8.22 -7.09 -0.06
CA PRO A 175 8.30 -6.94 -1.51
C PRO A 175 7.55 -5.69 -1.96
N MET A 176 8.18 -4.89 -2.82
CA MET A 176 7.61 -3.63 -3.31
C MET A 176 7.40 -3.67 -4.83
N LEU A 177 6.26 -3.16 -5.28
CA LEU A 177 5.94 -2.95 -6.68
C LEU A 177 5.55 -1.49 -6.91
N GLY A 178 6.24 -0.81 -7.81
CA GLY A 178 5.80 0.48 -8.37
C GLY A 178 4.99 0.24 -9.64
N LEU A 179 3.76 0.75 -9.68
CA LEU A 179 2.84 0.60 -10.80
C LEU A 179 2.49 1.98 -11.38
N GLY A 180 2.98 2.24 -12.60
CA GLY A 180 2.68 3.44 -13.37
C GLY A 180 1.30 3.32 -14.01
N THR A 181 0.26 3.92 -13.42
CA THR A 181 -1.12 3.80 -13.86
C THR A 181 -1.94 5.07 -13.59
N ASP A 182 -2.97 5.31 -14.40
CA ASP A 182 -3.90 6.43 -14.20
C ASP A 182 -5.13 5.96 -13.42
N LEU A 183 -5.34 6.50 -12.21
CA LEU A 183 -6.49 6.18 -11.35
C LEU A 183 -7.84 6.62 -11.96
N CYS A 184 -7.83 7.50 -12.95
CA CYS A 184 -9.01 7.87 -13.73
C CYS A 184 -9.37 6.80 -14.76
N GLY A 185 -8.42 5.96 -15.15
CA GLY A 185 -8.60 4.84 -16.07
C GLY A 185 -8.97 3.51 -15.40
N PRO A 186 -8.98 2.41 -16.17
CA PRO A 186 -9.12 1.05 -15.63
C PRO A 186 -8.01 0.72 -14.63
N LEU A 187 -8.37 0.06 -13.53
CA LEU A 187 -7.43 -0.35 -12.48
C LEU A 187 -7.06 -1.82 -12.64
N ASP A 188 -6.06 -2.10 -13.49
CA ASP A 188 -5.62 -3.46 -13.79
C ASP A 188 -4.39 -3.86 -12.97
N LEU A 189 -4.62 -4.62 -11.90
CA LEU A 189 -3.53 -5.11 -11.04
C LEU A 189 -2.74 -6.25 -11.72
N PRO A 190 -1.40 -6.11 -11.90
CA PRO A 190 -0.56 -7.16 -12.48
C PRO A 190 -0.61 -8.48 -11.73
N SER A 191 -0.24 -9.58 -12.40
CA SER A 191 -0.17 -10.91 -11.78
C SER A 191 0.89 -11.03 -10.68
N SER A 192 1.87 -10.12 -10.64
CA SER A 192 2.86 -10.01 -9.55
C SER A 192 2.28 -9.41 -8.26
N VAL A 193 1.09 -8.81 -8.32
CA VAL A 193 0.34 -8.43 -7.10
C VAL A 193 -0.21 -9.70 -6.45
N ARG A 194 0.28 -9.98 -5.23
CA ARG A 194 -0.07 -11.17 -4.46
C ARG A 194 -1.58 -11.31 -4.32
N ARG A 195 -2.02 -12.56 -4.38
CA ARG A 195 -3.37 -12.95 -3.99
C ARG A 195 -3.42 -13.07 -2.48
N GLY A 196 -4.55 -12.69 -1.89
CA GLY A 196 -4.71 -12.58 -0.44
C GLY A 196 -5.58 -11.38 -0.13
N ARG A 197 -5.68 -11.06 1.17
CA ARG A 197 -6.45 -9.91 1.61
C ARG A 197 -5.75 -8.61 1.19
N ARG A 198 -6.46 -7.75 0.48
CA ARG A 198 -5.96 -6.46 -0.02
C ARG A 198 -6.56 -5.32 0.76
N LEU A 199 -5.73 -4.32 1.07
CA LEU A 199 -6.16 -3.03 1.58
C LEU A 199 -5.81 -1.98 0.54
N LEU A 200 -6.83 -1.42 -0.11
CA LEU A 200 -6.67 -0.26 -0.98
C LEU A 200 -6.61 0.97 -0.09
N PHE A 201 -5.48 1.66 -0.11
CA PHE A 201 -5.19 2.82 0.71
C PHE A 201 -5.27 4.07 -0.15
N TYR A 202 -6.15 5.00 0.21
CA TYR A 202 -6.41 6.23 -0.54
C TYR A 202 -6.46 7.44 0.40
N PRO A 203 -5.31 7.90 0.91
CA PRO A 203 -5.22 8.96 1.92
C PRO A 203 -5.30 10.36 1.30
N GLY A 204 -5.18 11.38 2.16
CA GLY A 204 -4.91 12.76 1.78
C GLY A 204 -6.11 13.53 1.23
N SER A 205 -7.32 12.97 1.34
CA SER A 205 -8.53 13.59 0.79
C SER A 205 -8.46 13.88 -0.71
N ILE A 206 -7.63 13.14 -1.46
CA ILE A 206 -7.48 13.28 -2.92
C ILE A 206 -8.82 13.00 -3.63
N ILE A 207 -9.68 12.17 -3.02
CA ILE A 207 -11.06 11.95 -3.50
C ILE A 207 -11.86 13.26 -3.63
N GLY A 208 -11.52 14.29 -2.86
CA GLY A 208 -12.15 15.61 -2.92
C GLY A 208 -11.80 16.43 -4.18
N ASN A 209 -10.78 16.02 -4.95
CA ASN A 209 -10.46 16.65 -6.24
C ASN A 209 -11.40 16.22 -7.37
N PHE A 210 -12.27 15.25 -7.11
CA PHE A 210 -13.21 14.72 -8.09
C PHE A 210 -14.59 15.35 -7.93
N THR A 211 -15.31 15.51 -9.05
CA THR A 211 -16.75 15.75 -8.98
C THR A 211 -17.44 14.54 -8.33
N PRO A 212 -18.66 14.69 -7.77
CA PRO A 212 -19.38 13.54 -7.19
C PRO A 212 -19.56 12.36 -8.16
N ILE A 213 -19.70 12.64 -9.46
CA ILE A 213 -19.84 11.61 -10.51
C ILE A 213 -18.51 10.87 -10.71
N ASP A 214 -17.41 11.61 -10.80
CA ASP A 214 -16.08 11.01 -11.00
C ASP A 214 -15.62 10.24 -9.76
N ALA A 215 -15.92 10.74 -8.55
CA ALA A 215 -15.66 10.06 -7.29
C ALA A 215 -16.45 8.75 -7.20
N LEU A 216 -17.74 8.75 -7.60
CA LEU A 216 -18.54 7.53 -7.69
C LEU A 216 -17.92 6.53 -8.67
N ALA A 217 -17.50 6.99 -9.84
CA ALA A 217 -16.86 6.13 -10.83
C ALA A 217 -15.55 5.52 -10.30
N LEU A 218 -14.74 6.29 -9.58
CA LEU A 218 -13.54 5.79 -8.89
C LEU A 218 -13.91 4.70 -7.86
N LEU A 219 -14.86 4.98 -6.98
CA LEU A 219 -15.30 4.01 -5.96
C LEU A 219 -15.85 2.71 -6.57
N GLN A 220 -16.56 2.79 -7.70
CA GLN A 220 -17.01 1.62 -8.45
C GLN A 220 -15.84 0.81 -9.02
N ARG A 221 -14.80 1.48 -9.55
CA ARG A 221 -13.56 0.80 -9.99
C ARG A 221 -12.83 0.13 -8.83
N LEU A 222 -12.71 0.79 -7.68
CA LEU A 222 -12.12 0.19 -6.49
C LEU A 222 -12.92 -1.05 -6.06
N ARG A 223 -14.25 -0.96 -6.07
CA ARG A 223 -15.13 -2.10 -5.77
C ARG A 223 -14.94 -3.28 -6.73
N ALA A 224 -14.72 -3.01 -8.02
CA ALA A 224 -14.55 -4.05 -9.03
C ALA A 224 -13.26 -4.88 -8.83
N VAL A 225 -12.22 -4.28 -8.23
CA VAL A 225 -10.94 -4.96 -7.97
C VAL A 225 -10.81 -5.56 -6.56
N THR A 226 -11.77 -5.27 -5.68
CA THR A 226 -11.86 -5.83 -4.32
C THR A 226 -12.72 -7.09 -4.27
N GLY A 227 -12.21 -8.13 -3.63
CA GLY A 227 -12.92 -9.37 -3.34
C GLY A 227 -13.47 -9.44 -1.91
N HIS A 228 -14.01 -10.61 -1.56
CA HIS A 228 -14.47 -10.87 -0.19
C HIS A 228 -13.31 -10.84 0.80
N GLY A 229 -13.41 -9.97 1.81
CA GLY A 229 -12.41 -9.81 2.86
C GLY A 229 -11.41 -8.69 2.61
N ASP A 230 -11.36 -8.13 1.40
CA ASP A 230 -10.58 -6.93 1.09
C ASP A 230 -11.23 -5.69 1.74
N GLY A 231 -10.46 -4.60 1.80
CA GLY A 231 -10.91 -3.34 2.35
C GLY A 231 -10.42 -2.13 1.55
N VAL A 232 -11.10 -1.01 1.77
CA VAL A 232 -10.64 0.30 1.31
C VAL A 232 -10.52 1.21 2.54
N LEU A 233 -9.36 1.85 2.70
CA LEU A 233 -9.10 2.87 3.70
C LEU A 233 -8.96 4.21 2.98
N ILE A 234 -9.92 5.10 3.16
CA ILE A 234 -9.99 6.40 2.47
C ILE A 234 -9.87 7.52 3.49
N GLY A 235 -8.98 8.48 3.23
CA GLY A 235 -8.94 9.75 3.96
C GLY A 235 -9.89 10.74 3.34
N VAL A 236 -10.73 11.39 4.15
CA VAL A 236 -11.67 12.44 3.71
C VAL A 236 -11.56 13.60 4.68
N ASP A 237 -11.21 14.77 4.17
CA ASP A 237 -11.23 15.99 4.96
C ASP A 237 -12.66 16.50 5.13
N LEU A 238 -12.99 16.95 6.34
CA LEU A 238 -14.35 17.30 6.73
C LEU A 238 -14.60 18.80 6.63
N TYR A 239 -15.87 19.18 6.50
CA TYR A 239 -16.27 20.58 6.66
C TYR A 239 -15.84 21.12 8.02
N LYS A 240 -15.36 22.36 8.00
CA LYS A 240 -14.96 23.14 9.17
C LYS A 240 -15.08 24.61 8.84
N ASP A 241 -14.63 25.47 9.75
CA ASP A 241 -14.65 26.92 9.57
C ASP A 241 -13.99 27.35 8.25
N ALA A 242 -14.62 28.32 7.57
CA ALA A 242 -14.25 28.76 6.24
C ALA A 242 -12.85 29.40 6.23
N ASP A 243 -12.51 30.18 7.26
CA ASP A 243 -11.20 30.84 7.33
C ASP A 243 -10.07 29.82 7.44
N THR A 244 -10.31 28.72 8.19
CA THR A 244 -9.35 27.61 8.28
C THR A 244 -9.17 26.91 6.93
N LEU A 245 -10.26 26.71 6.18
CA LEU A 245 -10.20 26.10 4.85
C LEU A 245 -9.47 27.02 3.87
N VAL A 246 -9.81 28.31 3.82
CA VAL A 246 -9.18 29.27 2.90
C VAL A 246 -7.69 29.39 3.19
N ALA A 247 -7.29 29.54 4.45
CA ALA A 247 -5.88 29.65 4.82
C ALA A 247 -5.07 28.42 4.37
N ALA A 248 -5.65 27.22 4.44
CA ALA A 248 -4.98 26.01 3.98
C ALA A 248 -4.65 26.02 2.48
N TYR A 249 -5.40 26.76 1.64
CA TYR A 249 -5.18 26.82 0.19
C TYR A 249 -4.73 28.20 -0.32
N ASP A 250 -4.51 29.15 0.59
CA ASP A 250 -4.04 30.52 0.31
C ASP A 250 -3.04 30.92 1.40
N ASP A 251 -1.95 30.16 1.47
CA ASP A 251 -0.92 30.33 2.50
C ASP A 251 -0.16 31.66 2.35
N ALA A 252 0.28 32.21 3.48
CA ALA A 252 0.92 33.52 3.50
C ALA A 252 2.29 33.56 2.78
N LEU A 253 2.92 32.40 2.60
CA LEU A 253 4.19 32.27 1.88
C LEU A 253 4.01 32.22 0.35
N GLY A 254 2.78 32.05 -0.14
CA GLY A 254 2.43 32.00 -1.55
C GLY A 254 2.87 30.71 -2.25
N VAL A 255 3.14 29.63 -1.51
CA VAL A 255 3.58 28.35 -2.08
C VAL A 255 2.43 27.71 -2.86
N THR A 256 1.20 27.74 -2.33
CA THR A 256 0.00 27.24 -3.02
C THR A 256 -0.32 28.08 -4.26
N ALA A 257 -0.07 29.39 -4.20
CA ALA A 257 -0.21 30.25 -5.37
C ALA A 257 0.82 29.92 -6.47
N ALA A 258 2.05 29.55 -6.10
CA ALA A 258 3.06 29.07 -7.04
C ALA A 258 2.66 27.69 -7.63
N PHE A 259 2.18 26.77 -6.79
CA PHE A 259 1.67 25.46 -7.22
C PHE A 259 0.52 25.58 -8.23
N ASN A 260 -0.42 26.49 -7.99
CA ASN A 260 -1.56 26.72 -8.90
C ASN A 260 -1.16 27.36 -10.24
N ARG A 261 0.00 28.02 -10.34
CA ARG A 261 0.48 28.70 -11.55
C ARG A 261 1.49 27.87 -12.36
N ASN A 262 1.91 26.73 -11.83
CA ASN A 262 2.79 25.76 -12.47
C ASN A 262 2.08 25.07 -13.63
#